data_AF-X1A4Y1-F1
#
_entry.id   AF-X1A4Y1-F1
#
_cell.length_a   1.000
_cell.length_b   1.000
_cell.length_c   1.000
_cell.angle_alpha   90.00
_cell.angle_beta   90.00
_cell.angle_gamma   90.00
#
_symmetry.space_group_name_H-M   'P 1'
#
loop_
_entity.id
_entity.type
_entity.pdbx_description
1 polymer ?
#
loop_
_entity_poly.entity_id
_entity_poly.type
_entity_poly.pdbx_seq_one_letter_code
_entity_poly.pdbx_strand_id
1 'polypeptide(L)' 'EIRKIVRSRIKILGKNGGFILAPSHNLQLDIPIDNIVAMYEAEREYTKLEPKT' A
#
# COMPACT_ATOMS: atom_id res chain seq x y z
N GLU A 1 9.51 1.07 7.91
CA GLU A 1 8.74 -0.18 8.12
C GLU A 1 7.48 -0.27 7.24
N ILE A 2 6.57 0.71 7.32
CA ILE A 2 5.29 0.72 6.58
C ILE A 2 5.44 0.45 5.09
N ARG A 3 6.36 1.14 4.38
CA ARG A 3 6.58 0.92 2.94
C ARG A 3 6.89 -0.55 2.60
N LYS A 4 7.70 -1.22 3.42
CA LYS A 4 8.07 -2.65 3.23
C LYS A 4 6.85 -3.56 3.41
N ILE A 5 6.05 -3.28 4.45
CA ILE A 5 4.81 -4.01 4.74
C ILE A 5 3.84 -3.88 3.56
N VAL A 6 3.57 -2.66 3.10
CA VAL A 6 2.64 -2.38 2.01
C VAL A 6 3.09 -3.04 0.71
N ARG A 7 4.37 -2.90 0.32
CA ARG A 7 4.93 -3.58 -0.85
C ARG A 7 4.76 -5.10 -0.78
N SER A 8 4.97 -5.70 0.41
CA SER A 8 4.75 -7.14 0.59
C SER A 8 3.28 -7.54 0.43
N ARG A 9 2.32 -6.73 0.91
CA ARG A 9 0.88 -7.01 0.72
C ARG A 9 0.51 -6.91 -0.76
N ILE A 10 0.94 -5.85 -1.44
CA ILE A 10 0.69 -5.66 -2.88
C ILE A 10 1.24 -6.82 -3.69
N LYS A 11 2.47 -7.28 -3.39
CA LYS A 11 3.10 -8.41 -4.09
C LYS A 11 2.33 -9.73 -3.92
N ILE A 12 1.84 -10.01 -2.71
CA ILE A 12 1.14 -11.26 -2.40
C ILE A 12 -0.30 -11.22 -2.91
N LEU A 13 -1.04 -10.17 -2.55
CA LEU A 13 -2.48 -10.06 -2.78
C LEU A 13 -2.81 -9.51 -4.17
N GLY A 14 -1.94 -8.67 -4.74
CA GLY A 14 -2.12 -8.09 -6.06
C GLY A 14 -1.60 -8.94 -7.21
N LYS A 15 -1.14 -10.17 -6.93
CA LYS A 15 -0.79 -11.14 -7.96
C LYS A 15 -2.01 -11.38 -8.84
N ASN A 16 -1.83 -11.31 -10.16
CA ASN A 16 -2.89 -11.45 -11.18
C ASN A 16 -3.97 -10.33 -11.14
N GLY A 17 -3.70 -9.19 -10.51
CA GLY A 17 -4.62 -8.04 -10.49
C GLY A 17 -5.74 -8.13 -9.45
N GLY A 18 -6.75 -7.27 -9.58
CA GLY A 18 -7.95 -7.29 -8.71
C GLY A 18 -7.79 -6.78 -7.28
N PHE A 19 -6.56 -6.55 -6.80
CA PHE A 19 -6.31 -6.03 -5.46
C PHE A 19 -6.44 -4.50 -5.39
N ILE A 20 -7.25 -4.03 -4.45
CA ILE A 20 -7.40 -2.61 -4.09
C ILE A 20 -6.74 -2.38 -2.74
N LEU A 21 -5.79 -1.44 -2.67
CA LEU A 21 -5.18 -1.04 -1.41
C LEU A 21 -6.09 -0.07 -0.65
N ALA A 22 -6.58 -0.48 0.51
CA ALA A 22 -7.37 0.34 1.41
C ALA A 22 -7.13 -0.07 2.88
N PRO A 23 -7.41 0.82 3.85
CA PRO A 23 -7.49 0.44 5.26
C PRO A 23 -8.52 -0.67 5.49
N SER A 24 -8.23 -1.63 6.37
CA SER A 24 -9.17 -2.70 6.73
C SER A 24 -10.32 -2.24 7.64
N HIS A 25 -10.15 -1.08 8.28
CA HIS A 25 -11.10 -0.43 9.17
C HIS A 25 -10.83 1.08 9.16
N ASN A 26 -11.57 1.83 9.97
CA ASN A 26 -11.44 3.28 10.05
C ASN A 26 -10.04 3.71 10.49
N LEU A 27 -9.56 4.81 9.90
CA LEU A 27 -8.36 5.49 10.37
C LEU A 27 -8.69 6.23 11.67
N GLN A 28 -7.95 5.92 12.74
CA GLN A 28 -8.08 6.58 14.03
C GLN A 28 -7.17 7.82 14.10
N LEU A 29 -7.51 8.78 14.97
CA LEU A 29 -6.80 10.07 15.06
C LEU A 29 -5.40 9.96 15.67
N ASP A 30 -5.08 8.86 16.33
CA ASP A 30 -3.78 8.57 16.94
C ASP A 30 -2.77 7.95 15.96
N ILE A 31 -3.20 7.62 14.74
CA ILE A 31 -2.31 7.10 13.70
C ILE A 31 -1.41 8.25 13.19
N PRO A 32 -0.08 8.09 13.24
CA PRO A 32 0.83 9.09 12.68
C PRO A 32 0.56 9.32 11.19
N ILE A 33 0.43 10.58 10.78
CA ILE A 33 0.17 10.97 9.39
C ILE A 33 1.21 10.40 8.44
N ASP A 34 2.48 10.37 8.85
CA ASP A 34 3.59 9.82 8.05
C ASP A 34 3.39 8.36 7.69
N ASN A 35 2.71 7.57 8.53
CA ASN A 35 2.41 6.18 8.23
C ASN A 35 1.37 6.06 7.11
N ILE A 36 0.35 6.94 7.13
CA ILE A 36 -0.68 6.99 6.09
C ILE A 36 -0.04 7.42 4.76
N VAL A 37 0.77 8.47 4.78
CA VAL A 37 1.51 8.95 3.61
C VAL A 37 2.43 7.85 3.05
N ALA A 38 3.21 7.19 3.92
CA ALA A 38 4.08 6.09 3.53
C ALA A 38 3.33 4.91 2.90
N MET A 39 2.06 4.67 3.27
CA MET A 39 1.24 3.64 2.66
C MET A 39 0.93 3.96 1.19
N TYR A 40 0.48 5.18 0.89
CA TYR A 40 0.15 5.60 -0.47
C TYR A 40 1.39 5.77 -1.35
N GLU A 41 2.49 6.30 -0.80
CA GLU A 41 3.74 6.41 -1.55
C GLU A 41 4.30 5.04 -1.94
N ALA A 42 4.22 4.05 -1.04
CA ALA A 42 4.69 2.70 -1.33
C ALA A 42 3.93 2.05 -2.50
N GLU A 43 2.62 2.31 -2.62
CA GLU A 43 1.82 1.86 -3.76
C GLU A 43 2.25 2.57 -5.05
N ARG A 44 2.35 3.91 -5.03
CA ARG A 44 2.76 4.69 -6.21
C ARG A 44 4.14 4.29 -6.72
N GLU A 45 5.08 4.06 -5.83
CA GLU A 45 6.42 3.58 -6.17
C GLU A 45 6.39 2.17 -6.76
N TYR A 46 5.59 1.27 -6.18
CA TYR A 46 5.46 -0.10 -6.69
C TYR A 46 4.89 -0.11 -8.11
N THR A 47 3.80 0.63 -8.35
CA THR A 47 3.13 0.68 -9.66
C THR A 47 4.00 1.32 -10.75
N LYS A 48 4.89 2.27 -10.40
CA LYS A 48 5.89 2.82 -11.34
C LYS A 48 6.95 1.79 -11.74
N LEU A 49 7.34 0.90 -10.83
CA LEU A 49 8.36 -0.12 -11.07
C LEU A 49 7.81 -1.35 -11.80
N GLU A 50 6.56 -1.71 -11.53
CA GLU A 50 5.88 -2.84 -12.16
C GLU A 50 4.54 -2.38 -12.76
N PRO A 51 4.55 -1.77 -13.96
CA PRO A 51 3.33 -1.35 -14.62
C PRO A 51 2.45 -2.58 -14.88
N LYS A 52 1.28 -2.60 -14.23
CA LYS A 52 0.26 -3.62 -14.47
C LYS A 52 -0.37 -3.35 -15.84
N THR A 53 -0.40 -4.38 -16.69
CA THR A 53 -1.01 -4.40 -18.03
C THR A 53 -2.49 -4.04 -18.00
#